data_AF-A0A4U7D363-F1
#
_entry.id   AF-A0A4U7D363-F1
#
_cell.length_a   1.000
_cell.length_b   1.000
_cell.length_c   1.000
_cell.angle_alpha   90.00
_cell.angle_beta   90.00
_cell.angle_gamma   90.00
#
_symmetry.space_group_name_H-M   'P 1'
#
loop_
_entity.id
_entity.type
_entity.pdbx_description
1 polymer ?
#
loop_
_entity_poly.entity_id
_entity_poly.type
_entity_poly.pdbx_seq_one_letter_code
_entity_poly.pdbx_strand_id
1 'polypeptide(L)'
;DAFVYLDSPEFSWAQDLAETLESDYDSVAVVDVLDGLEDDLLDWDHNHGGEGGDHGDESHDGEGDSHEGDDHEGDDHGGEGETRYDPHVWTDPVLAAEMVESIAAGLGEADPEHADAYAANAESYADELGAVDDAFESIAEDAARDVAVLAGHNSFQYLEARYGFRLHSPVGVSPQ
;
A
#
# COMPACT_ATOMS: atom_id res chain seq x y z
N ASP A 1 18.97 19.08 3.28
CA ASP A 1 17.88 18.72 2.36
C ASP A 1 17.53 17.26 2.56
N ALA A 2 16.31 16.85 2.21
CA ALA A 2 15.89 15.46 2.32
C ALA A 2 15.17 15.00 1.05
N PHE A 3 15.38 13.74 0.69
CA PHE A 3 14.62 13.00 -0.30
C PHE A 3 13.84 11.91 0.43
N VAL A 4 12.52 11.97 0.35
CA VAL A 4 11.59 11.08 1.04
C VAL A 4 10.89 10.25 -0.02
N TYR A 5 10.93 8.92 0.11
CA TYR A 5 10.41 8.00 -0.91
C TYR A 5 9.75 6.77 -0.28
N LEU A 6 9.05 6.00 -1.12
CA LEU A 6 8.50 4.69 -0.77
C LEU A 6 9.44 3.65 -1.34
N ASP A 7 10.11 2.86 -0.49
CA ASP A 7 10.99 1.80 -0.96
C ASP A 7 10.20 0.57 -1.41
N SER A 8 9.64 0.65 -2.62
CA SER A 8 8.91 -0.44 -3.23
C SER A 8 9.20 -0.59 -4.72
N PRO A 9 9.07 -1.81 -5.29
CA PRO A 9 9.34 -2.06 -6.71
C PRO A 9 8.55 -1.15 -7.67
N GLU A 10 7.35 -0.74 -7.28
CA GLU A 10 6.47 0.18 -8.02
C GLU A 10 7.11 1.57 -8.21
N PHE A 11 8.03 1.93 -7.31
CA PHE A 11 8.78 3.18 -7.32
C PHE A 11 10.28 2.95 -7.49
N SER A 12 10.70 1.91 -8.24
CA SER A 12 12.11 1.60 -8.53
C SER A 12 12.95 2.80 -9.00
N TRP A 13 12.37 3.74 -9.74
CA TRP A 13 13.06 4.98 -10.13
C TRP A 13 13.51 5.83 -8.92
N ALA A 14 12.76 5.79 -7.82
CA ALA A 14 13.05 6.49 -6.59
C ALA A 14 14.13 5.77 -5.79
N GLN A 15 14.16 4.43 -5.83
CA GLN A 15 15.24 3.61 -5.28
C GLN A 15 16.56 3.92 -5.99
N ASP A 16 16.58 3.91 -7.33
CA ASP A 16 17.76 4.26 -8.14
C ASP A 16 18.28 5.68 -7.79
N LEU A 17 17.35 6.62 -7.56
CA LEU A 17 17.70 7.99 -7.19
C LEU A 17 18.20 8.07 -5.74
N ALA A 18 17.59 7.34 -4.81
CA ALA A 18 18.03 7.23 -3.42
C ALA A 18 19.47 6.71 -3.35
N GLU A 19 19.77 5.60 -4.02
CA GLU A 19 21.14 5.04 -4.10
C GLU A 19 22.14 6.06 -4.66
N THR A 20 21.74 6.81 -5.70
CA THR A 20 22.58 7.86 -6.28
C THR A 20 22.82 9.00 -5.28
N LEU A 21 21.81 9.42 -4.53
CA LEU A 21 21.92 10.48 -3.53
C LEU A 21 22.83 10.06 -2.38
N GLU A 22 22.68 8.85 -1.87
CA GLU A 22 23.53 8.30 -0.81
C GLU A 22 25.00 8.14 -1.24
N SER A 23 25.25 7.74 -2.49
CA SER A 23 26.61 7.59 -3.04
C SER A 23 27.30 8.94 -3.28
N ASP A 24 26.59 9.89 -3.88
CA ASP A 24 27.21 11.06 -4.49
C ASP A 24 27.00 12.36 -3.68
N TYR A 25 26.09 12.37 -2.70
CA TYR A 25 25.66 13.57 -1.98
C TYR A 25 25.48 13.37 -0.47
N ASP A 26 26.55 13.51 0.31
CA ASP A 26 26.52 13.43 1.78
C ASP A 26 25.61 14.46 2.49
N SER A 27 25.10 15.47 1.77
CA SER A 27 24.28 16.56 2.32
C SER A 27 22.77 16.34 2.20
N VAL A 28 22.34 15.29 1.49
CA VAL A 28 20.93 14.97 1.28
C VAL A 28 20.59 13.75 2.11
N ALA A 29 19.71 13.90 3.09
CA ALA A 29 19.17 12.76 3.80
C ALA A 29 18.21 11.98 2.90
N VAL A 30 18.29 10.66 2.94
CA VAL A 30 17.39 9.76 2.23
C VAL A 30 16.53 9.07 3.29
N VAL A 31 15.21 9.15 3.14
CA VAL A 31 14.24 8.63 4.11
C VAL A 31 13.31 7.68 3.38
N ASP A 32 13.44 6.39 3.68
CA ASP A 32 12.45 5.40 3.33
C ASP A 32 11.28 5.49 4.32
N VAL A 33 10.08 5.67 3.77
CA VAL A 33 8.84 5.80 4.54
C VAL A 33 8.21 4.44 4.84
N LEU A 34 8.62 3.38 4.12
CA LEU A 34 8.10 2.02 4.30
C LEU A 34 8.95 1.15 5.22
N ASP A 35 10.08 1.66 5.73
CA ASP A 35 10.94 0.94 6.67
C ASP A 35 10.13 0.45 7.87
N GLY A 36 10.07 -0.87 8.05
CA GLY A 36 9.33 -1.54 9.11
C GLY A 36 7.85 -1.83 8.82
N LEU A 37 7.33 -1.46 7.63
CA LEU A 37 5.95 -1.71 7.20
C LEU A 37 5.83 -2.83 6.16
N GLU A 38 6.92 -3.55 5.85
CA GLU A 38 6.98 -4.49 4.73
C GLU A 38 6.00 -5.67 4.89
N ASP A 39 5.74 -6.10 6.13
CA ASP A 39 4.80 -7.18 6.45
C ASP A 39 3.32 -6.72 6.35
N ASP A 40 3.05 -5.42 6.33
CA ASP A 40 1.71 -4.83 6.25
C ASP A 40 1.34 -4.39 4.82
N LEU A 41 2.27 -4.49 3.86
CA LEU A 41 2.01 -4.17 2.46
C LEU A 41 1.09 -5.22 1.83
N LEU A 42 0.04 -4.74 1.16
CA LEU A 42 -0.87 -5.60 0.40
C LEU A 42 -0.31 -5.90 -0.99
N ASP A 43 -0.56 -7.11 -1.47
CA ASP A 43 -0.25 -7.49 -2.86
C ASP A 43 -1.03 -6.63 -3.87
N TRP A 44 -0.48 -6.48 -5.08
CA TRP A 44 -1.06 -5.69 -6.17
C TRP A 44 -2.50 -6.09 -6.56
N ASP A 45 -2.90 -7.34 -6.36
CA ASP A 45 -4.26 -7.83 -6.60
C ASP A 45 -4.82 -8.50 -5.34
N HIS A 46 -4.64 -7.86 -4.19
CA HIS A 46 -5.19 -8.31 -2.92
C HIS A 46 -6.73 -8.24 -2.94
N ASN A 47 -7.36 -9.31 -3.44
CA ASN A 47 -8.81 -9.42 -3.51
C ASN A 47 -9.37 -10.11 -2.26
N HIS A 48 -10.25 -9.43 -1.52
CA HIS A 48 -11.01 -9.98 -0.39
C HIS A 48 -12.14 -10.96 -0.79
N GLY A 49 -12.00 -11.64 -1.94
CA GLY A 49 -13.00 -12.53 -2.53
C GLY A 49 -12.66 -14.01 -2.38
N GLY A 50 -12.55 -14.52 -1.16
CA GLY A 50 -12.10 -15.92 -0.96
C GLY A 50 -12.36 -16.58 0.39
N GLU A 51 -13.52 -16.36 1.03
CA GLU A 51 -13.96 -17.34 2.04
C GLU A 51 -14.43 -18.64 1.36
N GLY A 52 -13.61 -19.69 1.43
CA GLY A 52 -14.06 -21.08 1.34
C GLY A 52 -13.44 -21.95 0.24
N GLY A 53 -12.29 -22.56 0.54
CA GLY A 53 -11.68 -23.61 -0.27
C GLY A 53 -10.84 -24.56 0.58
N ASP A 54 -11.51 -25.48 1.26
CA ASP A 54 -10.93 -26.67 1.91
C ASP A 54 -10.00 -27.41 0.94
N HIS A 55 -8.69 -27.42 1.21
CA HIS A 55 -7.74 -28.24 0.45
C HIS A 55 -7.84 -29.70 0.91
N GLY A 56 -8.90 -30.37 0.46
CA GLY A 56 -8.99 -31.82 0.43
C GLY A 56 -8.18 -32.38 -0.75
N ASP A 57 -7.13 -33.14 -0.41
CA ASP A 57 -6.35 -34.00 -1.30
C ASP A 57 -7.24 -35.08 -1.94
N GLU A 58 -7.46 -35.04 -3.25
CA GLU A 58 -7.96 -36.19 -4.01
C GLU A 58 -7.41 -36.14 -5.45
N SER A 59 -6.64 -37.17 -5.82
CA SER A 59 -6.15 -37.42 -7.19
C SER A 59 -7.31 -37.73 -8.14
N HIS A 60 -7.25 -37.32 -9.42
CA HIS A 60 -7.79 -38.11 -10.55
C HIS A 60 -7.43 -37.55 -11.94
N ASP A 61 -6.97 -38.45 -12.81
CA ASP A 61 -6.80 -38.31 -14.25
C ASP A 61 -8.13 -38.06 -15.00
N GLY A 62 -8.09 -37.27 -16.08
CA GLY A 62 -9.19 -37.20 -17.06
C GLY A 62 -9.04 -36.12 -18.13
N GLU A 63 -8.83 -36.56 -19.38
CA GLU A 63 -8.82 -35.73 -20.59
C GLU A 63 -10.20 -35.13 -20.93
N GLY A 64 -10.25 -33.90 -21.46
CA GLY A 64 -11.48 -33.32 -22.01
C GLY A 64 -11.37 -31.84 -22.40
N ASP A 65 -11.07 -31.59 -23.67
CA ASP A 65 -10.94 -30.30 -24.36
C ASP A 65 -12.28 -29.52 -24.49
N SER A 66 -12.28 -28.21 -24.20
CA SER A 66 -12.90 -27.17 -25.04
C SER A 66 -12.70 -25.77 -24.43
N HIS A 67 -11.88 -24.97 -25.11
CA HIS A 67 -11.69 -23.54 -24.89
C HIS A 67 -12.87 -22.73 -25.45
N GLU A 68 -13.38 -21.76 -24.68
CA GLU A 68 -13.90 -20.49 -25.21
C GLU A 68 -13.30 -19.37 -24.36
N GLY A 69 -12.67 -18.41 -25.04
CA GLY A 69 -11.73 -17.46 -24.46
C GLY A 69 -12.39 -16.24 -23.85
N ASP A 70 -11.75 -15.75 -22.80
CA ASP A 70 -11.85 -14.37 -22.36
C ASP A 70 -10.43 -13.81 -22.41
N ASP A 71 -10.13 -13.11 -23.50
CA ASP A 71 -8.89 -12.42 -23.74
C ASP A 71 -8.86 -11.16 -22.88
N HIS A 72 -8.25 -11.28 -21.70
CA HIS A 72 -7.68 -10.13 -20.99
C HIS A 72 -6.16 -10.13 -21.23
N GLU A 73 -5.77 -9.60 -22.40
CA GLU A 73 -4.39 -9.18 -22.66
C GLU A 73 -4.07 -7.95 -21.79
N GLY A 74 -3.59 -8.21 -20.57
CA GLY A 74 -2.69 -7.32 -19.84
C GLY A 74 -1.28 -7.83 -20.07
N ASP A 75 -0.58 -7.22 -21.01
CA ASP A 75 0.81 -7.50 -21.35
C ASP A 75 1.71 -7.00 -20.20
N ASP A 76 1.80 -7.77 -19.12
CA ASP A 76 2.74 -7.53 -18.02
C ASP A 76 4.06 -8.22 -18.39
N HIS A 77 4.90 -7.48 -19.10
CA HIS A 77 6.31 -7.80 -19.24
C HIS A 77 7.09 -7.36 -18.00
N GLY A 78 6.75 -7.92 -16.83
CA GLY A 78 7.58 -7.95 -15.63
C GLY A 78 8.40 -9.24 -15.62
N GLY A 79 9.71 -9.14 -15.40
CA GLY A 79 10.59 -10.30 -15.30
C GLY A 79 10.18 -11.26 -14.18
N GLU A 80 10.63 -12.51 -14.28
CA GLU A 80 10.48 -13.50 -13.21
C GLU A 80 11.08 -12.94 -11.89
N GLY A 81 10.24 -12.66 -10.87
CA GLY A 81 10.66 -12.84 -9.47
C GLY A 81 10.48 -11.71 -8.44
N GLU A 82 9.74 -10.62 -8.69
CA GLU A 82 9.49 -9.59 -7.65
C GLU A 82 8.01 -9.51 -7.29
N THR A 83 7.70 -9.61 -5.99
CA THR A 83 6.35 -9.38 -5.46
C THR A 83 5.99 -7.92 -5.69
N ARG A 84 4.83 -7.68 -6.31
CA ARG A 84 4.31 -6.34 -6.58
C ARG A 84 3.30 -5.98 -5.49
N TYR A 85 3.45 -4.80 -4.90
CA TYR A 85 2.60 -4.31 -3.82
C TYR A 85 1.64 -3.23 -4.30
N ASP A 86 0.44 -3.20 -3.73
CA ASP A 86 -0.46 -2.07 -3.88
C ASP A 86 0.20 -0.82 -3.26
N PRO A 87 0.46 0.25 -4.05
CA PRO A 87 1.16 1.42 -3.55
C PRO A 87 0.30 2.26 -2.59
N HIS A 88 -1.01 2.04 -2.49
CA HIS A 88 -1.96 2.91 -1.79
C HIS A 88 -1.97 2.73 -0.26
N VAL A 89 -0.86 2.33 0.35
CA VAL A 89 -0.71 2.08 1.80
C VAL A 89 -1.13 3.28 2.65
N TRP A 90 -0.87 4.50 2.17
CA TRP A 90 -1.23 5.74 2.86
C TRP A 90 -2.75 5.95 3.05
N THR A 91 -3.59 5.14 2.39
CA THR A 91 -5.04 5.22 2.56
C THR A 91 -5.53 4.55 3.83
N ASP A 92 -4.72 3.67 4.43
CA ASP A 92 -4.89 3.21 5.80
C ASP A 92 -4.41 4.30 6.77
N PRO A 93 -5.27 4.93 7.58
CA PRO A 93 -4.85 6.02 8.46
C PRO A 93 -3.92 5.59 9.58
N VAL A 94 -3.91 4.31 9.98
CA VAL A 94 -3.00 3.79 11.00
C VAL A 94 -1.60 3.58 10.40
N LEU A 95 -1.51 2.93 9.23
CA LEU A 95 -0.22 2.81 8.53
C LEU A 95 0.31 4.19 8.11
N ALA A 96 -0.58 5.11 7.71
CA ALA A 96 -0.18 6.49 7.41
C ALA A 96 0.39 7.22 8.64
N ALA A 97 -0.05 6.90 9.86
CA ALA A 97 0.53 7.46 11.08
C ALA A 97 1.95 6.93 11.30
N GLU A 98 2.18 5.63 11.08
CA GLU A 98 3.52 5.01 11.14
C GLU A 98 4.46 5.61 10.08
N MET A 99 3.97 5.80 8.85
CA MET A 99 4.71 6.51 7.79
C MET A 99 5.12 7.94 8.22
N VAL A 100 4.25 8.66 8.91
CA VAL A 100 4.53 10.01 9.42
C VAL A 100 5.59 9.99 10.51
N GLU A 101 5.57 8.98 11.38
CA GLU A 101 6.61 8.76 12.39
C GLU A 101 7.98 8.50 11.74
N SER A 102 8.04 7.62 10.71
CA SER A 102 9.26 7.35 9.95
C SER A 102 9.82 8.61 9.28
N ILE A 103 8.95 9.43 8.69
CA ILE A 103 9.36 10.73 8.11
C ILE A 103 9.94 11.65 9.18
N ALA A 104 9.27 11.79 10.33
CA ALA A 104 9.74 12.68 11.39
C ALA A 104 11.05 12.20 12.02
N ALA A 105 11.23 10.89 12.17
CA ALA A 105 12.48 10.30 12.62
C ALA A 105 13.62 10.60 11.63
N GLY A 106 13.43 10.30 10.34
CA GLY A 106 14.44 10.56 9.31
C GLY A 106 14.80 12.04 9.18
N LEU A 107 13.81 12.94 9.25
CA LEU A 107 14.06 14.38 9.26
C LEU A 107 14.77 14.84 10.55
N GLY A 108 14.44 14.26 11.71
CA GLY A 108 15.09 14.58 12.97
C GLY A 108 16.54 14.12 13.05
N GLU A 109 16.88 13.00 12.42
CA GLU A 109 18.26 12.55 12.26
C GLU A 109 19.06 13.46 11.33
N ALA A 110 18.44 13.91 10.24
CA ALA A 110 19.04 14.81 9.26
C ALA A 110 19.23 16.24 9.77
N ASP A 111 18.31 16.72 10.62
CA ASP A 111 18.32 18.06 11.19
C ASP A 111 18.04 18.01 12.72
N PRO A 112 19.06 17.65 13.53
CA PRO A 112 18.90 17.48 14.98
C PRO A 112 18.51 18.75 15.72
N GLU A 113 18.75 19.94 15.15
CA GLU A 113 18.36 21.21 15.76
C GLU A 113 16.84 21.40 15.77
N HIS A 114 16.12 20.73 14.87
CA HIS A 114 14.66 20.80 14.72
C HIS A 114 13.94 19.48 15.02
N ALA A 115 14.65 18.43 15.47
CA ALA A 115 14.10 17.11 15.76
C ALA A 115 12.86 17.14 16.67
N ASP A 116 12.90 17.91 17.77
CA ASP A 116 11.76 18.06 18.69
C ASP A 116 10.51 18.62 17.98
N ALA A 117 10.70 19.50 16.99
CA ALA A 117 9.59 20.07 16.23
C ALA A 117 8.99 19.06 15.25
N TYR A 118 9.82 18.24 14.60
CA TYR A 118 9.31 17.16 13.73
C TYR A 118 8.52 16.13 14.53
N ALA A 119 9.05 15.70 15.68
CA ALA A 119 8.37 14.75 16.56
C ALA A 119 7.02 15.30 17.06
N ALA A 120 6.98 16.57 17.50
CA ALA A 120 5.73 17.18 17.96
C ALA A 120 4.69 17.34 16.83
N ASN A 121 5.15 17.63 15.60
CA ASN A 121 4.24 17.72 14.45
C ASN A 121 3.71 16.33 14.05
N ALA A 122 4.55 15.30 14.11
CA ALA A 122 4.13 13.92 13.86
C ALA A 122 3.09 13.45 14.86
N GLU A 123 3.31 13.67 16.17
CA GLU A 123 2.32 13.36 17.22
C GLU A 123 0.99 14.07 16.96
N SER A 124 1.02 15.37 16.67
CA SER A 124 -0.19 16.13 16.38
C SER A 124 -0.93 15.64 15.13
N TYR A 125 -0.21 15.15 14.12
CA TYR A 125 -0.83 14.67 12.88
C TYR A 125 -1.31 13.22 13.02
N ALA A 126 -0.63 12.40 13.82
CA ALA A 126 -1.09 11.08 14.20
C ALA A 126 -2.43 11.15 14.96
N ASP A 127 -2.62 12.16 15.83
CA ASP A 127 -3.92 12.42 16.46
C ASP A 127 -5.02 12.74 15.44
N GLU A 128 -4.70 13.49 14.38
CA GLU A 128 -5.65 13.76 13.29
C GLU A 128 -5.99 12.50 12.48
N LEU A 129 -5.01 11.64 12.23
CA LEU A 129 -5.19 10.36 11.57
C LEU A 129 -6.01 9.38 12.43
N GLY A 130 -5.79 9.35 13.75
CA GLY A 130 -6.63 8.59 14.68
C GLY A 130 -8.10 9.02 14.65
N ALA A 131 -8.37 10.32 14.49
CA ALA A 131 -9.75 10.80 14.31
C ALA A 131 -10.35 10.39 12.95
N VAL A 132 -9.53 10.17 11.92
CA VAL A 132 -9.96 9.62 10.63
C VAL A 132 -10.25 8.12 10.74
N ASP A 133 -9.41 7.38 11.46
CA ASP A 133 -9.60 5.97 11.78
C ASP A 133 -10.93 5.75 12.51
N ASP A 134 -11.16 6.46 13.63
CA ASP A 134 -12.43 6.45 14.38
C ASP A 134 -13.65 6.73 13.49
N ALA A 135 -13.50 7.66 12.53
CA ALA A 135 -14.58 8.02 11.62
C ALA A 135 -14.90 6.89 10.62
N PHE A 136 -13.88 6.22 10.08
CA PHE A 136 -14.07 5.07 9.20
C PHE A 136 -14.63 3.85 9.95
N GLU A 137 -14.16 3.57 11.17
CA GLU A 137 -14.72 2.54 12.05
C GLU A 137 -16.22 2.80 12.27
N SER A 138 -16.59 4.02 12.66
CA SER A 138 -17.99 4.40 12.86
C SER A 138 -18.83 4.25 11.58
N ILE A 139 -18.29 4.62 10.41
CA ILE A 139 -18.98 4.42 9.14
C ILE A 139 -19.20 2.93 8.87
N ALA A 140 -18.20 2.08 9.14
CA ALA A 140 -18.28 0.64 8.91
C ALA A 140 -19.31 -0.02 9.85
N GLU A 141 -19.31 0.33 11.13
CA GLU A 141 -20.25 -0.18 12.13
C GLU A 141 -21.71 0.21 11.82
N ASP A 142 -21.94 1.45 11.39
CA ASP A 142 -23.27 1.98 11.08
C ASP A 142 -23.75 1.61 9.66
N ALA A 143 -22.89 1.06 8.82
CA ALA A 143 -23.19 0.80 7.42
C ALA A 143 -24.30 -0.24 7.24
N ALA A 144 -25.41 0.16 6.61
CA ALA A 144 -26.44 -0.78 6.17
C ALA A 144 -26.01 -1.61 4.94
N ARG A 145 -24.89 -1.25 4.31
CA ARG A 145 -24.34 -1.85 3.09
C ARG A 145 -22.82 -1.91 3.22
N ASP A 146 -22.26 -3.07 2.96
CA ASP A 146 -20.82 -3.33 2.98
C ASP A 146 -20.18 -3.23 1.59
N VAL A 147 -20.96 -2.92 0.53
CA VAL A 147 -20.48 -2.80 -0.86
C VAL A 147 -20.73 -1.40 -1.41
N ALA A 148 -19.72 -0.80 -2.03
CA ALA A 148 -19.84 0.40 -2.85
C ALA A 148 -19.08 0.29 -4.17
N VAL A 149 -19.48 1.10 -5.16
CA VAL A 149 -18.80 1.20 -6.45
C VAL A 149 -18.27 2.62 -6.58
N LEU A 150 -16.97 2.77 -6.75
CA LEU A 150 -16.30 4.05 -6.92
C LEU A 150 -15.81 4.20 -8.36
N ALA A 151 -15.99 5.39 -8.92
CA ALA A 151 -15.40 5.71 -10.21
C ALA A 151 -13.91 6.00 -10.02
N GLY A 152 -13.05 5.42 -10.86
CA GLY A 152 -11.60 5.61 -10.78
C GLY A 152 -10.85 4.30 -10.97
N HIS A 153 -9.63 4.28 -10.45
CA HIS A 153 -8.78 3.10 -10.28
C HIS A 153 -8.85 2.60 -8.84
N ASN A 154 -8.52 1.32 -8.63
CA ASN A 154 -8.62 0.71 -7.32
C ASN A 154 -7.50 1.25 -6.42
N SER A 155 -7.87 2.14 -5.50
CA SER A 155 -6.95 2.77 -4.54
C SER A 155 -7.42 2.56 -3.11
N PHE A 156 -8.19 1.49 -2.88
CA PHE A 156 -8.95 1.32 -1.66
C PHE A 156 -8.72 -0.02 -0.95
N GLN A 157 -7.81 -0.89 -1.44
CA GLN A 157 -7.63 -2.23 -0.88
C GLN A 157 -7.23 -2.19 0.61
N TYR A 158 -6.43 -1.20 1.01
CA TYR A 158 -6.08 -0.98 2.41
C TYR A 158 -7.28 -0.56 3.28
N LEU A 159 -8.17 0.29 2.77
CA LEU A 159 -9.43 0.62 3.44
C LEU A 159 -10.37 -0.60 3.54
N GLU A 160 -10.43 -1.42 2.48
CA GLU A 160 -11.18 -2.68 2.49
C GLU A 160 -10.63 -3.64 3.54
N ALA A 161 -9.31 -3.81 3.60
CA ALA A 161 -8.62 -4.68 4.54
C ALA A 161 -8.85 -4.26 6.00
N ARG A 162 -8.73 -2.95 6.29
CA ARG A 162 -8.89 -2.43 7.66
C ARG A 162 -10.33 -2.48 8.15
N TYR A 163 -11.27 -2.00 7.34
CA TYR A 163 -12.65 -1.75 7.81
C TYR A 163 -13.68 -2.76 7.32
N GLY A 164 -13.28 -3.73 6.49
CA GLY A 164 -14.15 -4.80 6.01
C GLY A 164 -15.18 -4.36 4.96
N PHE A 165 -14.90 -3.29 4.21
CA PHE A 165 -15.70 -2.90 3.05
C PHE A 165 -15.35 -3.72 1.81
N ARG A 166 -16.27 -3.72 0.84
CA ARG A 166 -16.01 -4.12 -0.55
C ARG A 166 -16.21 -2.92 -1.46
N LEU A 167 -15.13 -2.40 -2.00
CA LEU A 167 -15.05 -1.19 -2.80
C LEU A 167 -14.65 -1.56 -4.22
N HIS A 168 -15.63 -1.65 -5.11
CA HIS A 168 -15.37 -1.99 -6.50
C HIS A 168 -15.02 -0.75 -7.33
N SER A 169 -13.98 -0.89 -8.14
CA SER A 169 -13.53 0.10 -9.10
C SER A 169 -13.55 -0.47 -10.51
N PRO A 170 -13.92 0.32 -11.55
CA PRO A 170 -13.90 -0.14 -12.94
C PRO A 170 -12.48 -0.26 -13.52
N VAL A 171 -11.47 0.32 -12.87
CA VAL A 171 -10.05 0.22 -13.24
C VAL A 171 -9.28 -0.41 -12.07
N GLY A 172 -8.29 -1.26 -12.36
CA GLY A 172 -7.45 -1.94 -11.36
C GLY A 172 -6.52 -0.99 -10.59
N VAL A 173 -5.49 -1.51 -9.93
CA VAL A 173 -4.64 -0.70 -9.02
C VAL A 173 -3.90 0.46 -9.71
N SER A 174 -3.52 0.33 -10.98
CA SER A 174 -2.98 1.47 -11.74
C SER A 174 -4.04 2.06 -12.68
N PRO A 175 -4.19 3.39 -12.77
CA PRO A 175 -5.17 4.03 -13.66
C PRO A 175 -4.89 3.83 -15.16
N GLN A 176 -3.61 3.82 -15.58
CA GLN A 176 -3.06 3.43 -16.89
C GLN A 176 -1.53 3.42 -16.77
#